data_AF-A0AAE1LNW0-F1
#
_entry.id   AF-A0AAE1LNW0-F1
#
_cell.length_a   1.000
_cell.length_b   1.000
_cell.length_c   1.000
_cell.angle_alpha   90.00
_cell.angle_beta   90.00
_cell.angle_gamma   90.00
#
_symmetry.space_group_name_H-M   'P 1'
#
loop_
_entity.id
_entity.type
_entity.pdbx_description
1 polymer ?
#
loop_
_entity_poly.entity_id
_entity_poly.type
_entity_poly.pdbx_seq_one_letter_code
_entity_poly.pdbx_strand_id
1 'polypeptide(L)'
;MNSSSLLLSSKGSSLLFLASRPYAVKAVKASNPAIAGLGKKSKDKAGASKKIKLEVEKDPNKLVNYLCGSNLMQTGEDIKLKPDSEYPDWLWNVYTGPVKQLEDYEPGSKEYLELLKRINIRKNLKLIAMNPIKPQ
;
A
#
# COMPACT_ATOMS: atom_id res chain seq x y z
N MET A 1 -57.73 30.41 26.12
CA MET A 1 -57.90 29.45 25.01
C MET A 1 -56.54 29.25 24.37
N ASN A 2 -56.16 27.99 24.30
CA ASN A 2 -54.82 27.50 24.00
C ASN A 2 -54.52 27.64 22.51
N SER A 3 -53.27 27.94 22.17
CA SER A 3 -52.61 27.34 21.01
C SER A 3 -51.10 27.45 21.18
N SER A 4 -50.55 26.34 21.66
CA SER A 4 -49.13 26.05 21.76
C SER A 4 -48.50 26.00 20.37
N SER A 5 -47.44 26.77 20.13
CA SER A 5 -46.51 26.53 19.02
C SER A 5 -45.24 25.93 19.59
N LEU A 6 -44.98 24.68 19.22
CA LEU A 6 -43.78 23.93 19.57
C LEU A 6 -42.69 24.30 18.55
N LEU A 7 -41.65 25.02 18.98
CA LEU A 7 -40.42 25.17 18.21
C LEU A 7 -39.47 24.01 18.56
N LEU A 8 -39.31 23.10 17.61
CA LEU A 8 -38.39 21.97 17.66
C LEU A 8 -36.93 22.49 17.57
N SER A 9 -36.27 22.59 18.72
CA SER A 9 -34.84 22.87 18.80
C SER A 9 -34.05 21.61 18.43
N SER A 10 -33.61 21.54 17.17
CA SER A 10 -32.59 20.60 16.71
C SER A 10 -31.24 21.02 17.28
N LYS A 11 -30.79 20.34 18.34
CA LYS A 11 -29.38 20.39 18.77
C LYS A 11 -28.57 19.56 17.77
N GLY A 12 -28.04 20.23 16.76
CA GLY A 12 -27.01 19.66 15.89
C GLY A 12 -25.80 19.27 16.73
N SER A 13 -25.68 17.97 17.02
CA SER A 13 -24.49 17.40 17.65
C SER A 13 -23.37 17.39 16.62
N SER A 14 -22.57 18.46 16.63
CA SER A 14 -21.29 18.53 15.93
C SER A 14 -20.33 17.54 16.59
N LEU A 15 -20.40 16.28 16.16
CA LEU A 15 -19.37 15.28 16.39
C LEU A 15 -18.15 15.64 15.54
N LEU A 16 -17.37 16.63 15.98
CA LEU A 16 -15.96 16.71 15.62
C LEU A 16 -15.28 15.52 16.29
N PHE A 17 -15.24 14.40 15.56
CA PHE A 17 -14.44 13.24 15.93
C PHE A 17 -12.97 13.63 15.78
N LEU A 18 -12.43 14.31 16.80
CA LEU A 18 -10.99 14.41 17.00
C LEU A 18 -10.48 13.00 17.21
N ALA A 19 -9.93 12.41 16.15
CA ALA A 19 -9.17 11.18 16.23
C ALA A 19 -7.96 11.44 17.12
N SER A 20 -8.13 11.20 18.42
CA SER A 20 -7.05 11.06 19.38
C SER A 20 -6.14 9.96 18.82
N ARG A 21 -4.95 10.34 18.37
CA ARG A 21 -3.90 9.39 18.02
C ARG A 21 -3.29 8.92 19.34
N PRO A 22 -3.51 7.67 19.81
CA PRO A 22 -2.74 7.17 20.93
C PRO A 22 -1.31 6.93 20.43
N TYR A 23 -0.37 7.77 20.84
CA TYR A 23 1.05 7.42 20.76
C TYR A 23 1.26 6.15 21.59
N ALA A 24 1.76 5.10 20.95
CA ALA A 24 2.02 3.81 21.58
C ALA A 24 3.08 3.97 22.68
N VAL A 25 2.64 4.02 23.93
CA VAL A 25 3.51 3.80 25.09
C VAL A 25 3.84 2.31 25.12
N LYS A 26 5.13 1.98 25.04
CA LYS A 26 5.60 0.59 25.20
C LYS A 26 5.29 0.14 26.63
N ALA A 27 4.33 -0.76 26.80
CA ALA A 27 4.02 -1.35 28.09
C ALA A 27 5.22 -2.18 28.59
N VAL A 28 5.77 -1.74 29.71
CA VAL A 28 6.75 -2.49 30.51
C VAL A 28 6.04 -3.70 31.13
N LYS A 29 6.71 -4.86 31.08
CA LYS A 29 6.24 -6.17 31.53
C LYS A 29 5.57 -6.11 32.91
N ALA A 30 4.27 -6.41 32.95
CA ALA A 30 3.58 -6.84 34.16
C ALA A 30 3.13 -8.29 33.96
N SER A 31 3.78 -9.20 34.68
CA SER A 31 3.45 -10.62 34.74
C SER A 31 2.12 -10.80 35.46
N ASN A 32 1.09 -11.27 34.76
CA ASN A 32 -0.18 -11.66 35.38
C ASN A 32 -0.08 -13.12 35.88
N PRO A 33 -0.26 -13.43 37.16
CA PRO A 33 -0.29 -14.80 37.66
C PRO A 33 -1.74 -15.30 37.65
N ALA A 34 -2.02 -16.31 36.83
CA ALA A 34 -3.13 -17.28 36.94
C ALA A 34 -3.63 -17.66 35.54
N ILE A 35 -3.04 -18.72 35.00
CA ILE A 35 -3.67 -19.88 34.34
C ILE A 35 -2.49 -20.86 34.17
N ALA A 36 -2.24 -21.61 35.23
CA ALA A 36 -1.33 -22.74 35.20
C ALA A 36 -2.16 -23.95 34.75
N GLY A 37 -2.01 -24.33 33.48
CA GLY A 37 -2.71 -25.49 32.93
C GLY A 37 -2.40 -25.73 31.46
N LEU A 38 -1.61 -26.78 31.22
CA LEU A 38 -1.38 -27.46 29.95
C LEU A 38 -0.46 -26.77 28.93
N GLY A 39 0.78 -27.28 28.91
CA GLY A 39 1.46 -27.58 27.66
C GLY A 39 2.47 -26.53 27.22
N LYS A 40 3.74 -26.80 27.54
CA LYS A 40 4.86 -26.56 26.61
C LYS A 40 4.46 -27.11 25.23
N LYS A 41 3.78 -26.33 24.40
CA LYS A 41 3.83 -26.52 22.96
C LYS A 41 5.18 -25.98 22.54
N SER A 42 6.08 -26.93 22.42
CA SER A 42 7.21 -26.93 21.51
C SER A 42 7.17 -25.77 20.52
N LYS A 43 8.25 -25.01 20.54
CA LYS A 43 8.69 -24.14 19.44
C LYS A 43 9.07 -25.06 18.27
N ASP A 44 8.12 -25.83 17.78
CA ASP A 44 8.24 -26.62 16.57
C ASP A 44 8.26 -25.62 15.44
N LYS A 45 9.46 -25.51 14.87
CA LYS A 45 9.80 -24.89 13.60
C LYS A 45 8.54 -24.68 12.75
N ALA A 46 8.00 -23.47 12.76
CA ALA A 46 7.18 -22.99 11.67
C ALA A 46 8.02 -23.23 10.42
N GLY A 47 7.67 -24.27 9.67
CA GLY A 47 8.41 -24.71 8.51
C GLY A 47 8.56 -23.50 7.60
N ALA A 48 9.79 -23.04 7.42
CA ALA A 48 10.09 -22.04 6.43
C ALA A 48 9.68 -22.67 5.09
N SER A 49 8.52 -22.29 4.59
CA SER A 49 8.10 -22.62 3.23
C SER A 49 9.21 -22.12 2.31
N LYS A 50 9.99 -23.06 1.77
CA LYS A 50 11.06 -22.74 0.83
C LYS A 50 10.39 -22.07 -0.36
N LYS A 51 10.82 -20.84 -0.69
CA LYS A 51 10.37 -20.16 -1.91
C LYS A 51 10.67 -21.08 -3.09
N ILE A 52 9.63 -21.57 -3.75
CA ILE A 52 9.76 -22.37 -4.96
C ILE A 52 10.36 -21.46 -6.02
N LYS A 53 11.59 -21.73 -6.45
CA LYS A 53 12.25 -21.02 -7.54
C LYS A 53 11.96 -21.79 -8.82
N LEU A 54 11.08 -21.26 -9.65
CA LEU A 54 10.86 -21.78 -10.99
C LEU A 54 12.10 -21.48 -11.84
N GLU A 55 12.46 -22.42 -12.70
CA GLU A 55 13.56 -22.24 -13.64
C GLU A 55 13.15 -21.23 -14.70
N VAL A 56 14.01 -20.24 -14.95
CA VAL A 56 13.77 -19.25 -16.00
C VAL A 56 14.15 -19.89 -17.33
N GLU A 57 13.22 -19.84 -18.26
CA GLU A 57 13.38 -20.35 -19.62
C GLU A 57 14.50 -19.57 -20.34
N LYS A 58 15.37 -20.28 -21.05
CA LYS A 58 16.57 -19.71 -21.70
C LYS A 58 16.49 -19.66 -23.22
N ASP A 59 15.42 -20.21 -23.79
CA ASP A 59 15.27 -20.34 -25.24
C ASP A 59 14.82 -19.00 -25.85
N PRO A 60 15.59 -18.40 -26.76
CA PRO A 60 15.29 -17.07 -27.30
C PRO A 60 13.99 -17.03 -28.09
N ASN A 61 13.69 -18.09 -28.84
CA ASN A 61 12.46 -18.18 -29.63
C ASN A 61 11.21 -18.22 -28.75
N LYS A 62 11.29 -18.77 -27.54
CA LYS A 62 10.16 -18.81 -26.61
C LYS A 62 9.95 -17.44 -25.96
N LEU A 63 11.03 -16.78 -25.54
CA LEU A 63 11.00 -15.45 -24.91
C LEU A 63 10.44 -14.35 -25.82
N VAL A 64 10.63 -14.45 -27.14
CA VAL A 64 10.12 -13.46 -28.10
C VAL A 64 8.65 -13.71 -28.45
N ASN A 65 8.18 -14.97 -28.43
CA ASN A 65 6.85 -15.31 -28.91
C ASN A 65 5.81 -15.51 -27.79
N TYR A 66 6.24 -15.74 -26.55
CA TYR A 66 5.37 -16.08 -25.44
C TYR A 66 5.66 -15.19 -24.22
N LEU A 67 4.61 -14.89 -23.45
CA LEU A 67 4.73 -14.21 -22.16
C LEU A 67 5.04 -15.23 -21.07
N CYS A 68 6.32 -15.61 -20.97
CA CYS A 68 6.81 -16.58 -20.00
C CYS A 68 6.43 -16.18 -18.56
N GLY A 69 5.78 -17.08 -17.83
CA GLY A 69 5.31 -16.83 -16.46
C GLY A 69 3.90 -16.25 -16.36
N SER A 70 3.16 -16.16 -17.47
CA SER A 70 1.74 -15.84 -17.47
C SER A 70 0.89 -16.94 -16.82
N ASN A 71 1.27 -18.20 -17.01
CA ASN A 71 0.50 -19.33 -16.53
C ASN A 71 0.84 -19.68 -15.07
N LEU A 72 -0.13 -19.48 -14.17
CA LEU A 72 -0.04 -19.89 -12.76
C LEU A 72 -0.49 -21.35 -12.54
N MET A 73 -1.25 -21.91 -13.48
CA MET A 73 -1.79 -23.26 -13.37
C MET A 73 -0.74 -24.29 -13.79
N GLN A 74 -0.72 -25.45 -13.13
CA GLN A 74 0.20 -26.54 -13.46
C GLN A 74 -0.07 -27.12 -14.86
N THR A 75 -1.31 -27.00 -15.34
CA THR A 75 -1.76 -27.45 -16.65
C THR A 75 -2.21 -26.25 -17.47
N GLY A 76 -1.44 -25.88 -18.49
CA GLY A 76 -1.74 -24.76 -19.36
C GLY A 76 -0.52 -24.33 -20.17
N GLU A 77 -0.78 -23.60 -21.25
CA GLU A 77 0.26 -22.96 -22.07
C GLU A 77 0.34 -21.47 -21.75
N ASP A 78 1.54 -20.89 -21.94
CA ASP A 78 1.73 -19.45 -21.80
C ASP A 78 1.03 -18.66 -22.91
N ILE A 79 0.63 -17.43 -22.60
CA ILE A 79 -0.02 -16.55 -23.56
C ILE A 79 0.94 -16.21 -24.69
N LYS A 80 0.56 -16.54 -25.93
CA LYS A 80 1.30 -16.18 -27.14
C LYS A 80 1.12 -14.69 -27.46
N LEU A 81 2.22 -14.01 -27.79
CA LEU A 81 2.19 -12.61 -28.21
C LEU A 81 1.57 -12.47 -29.61
N LYS A 82 0.76 -11.43 -29.74
CA LYS A 82 0.02 -11.06 -30.95
C LYS A 82 0.79 -9.99 -31.72
N PRO A 83 0.47 -9.72 -33.00
CA PRO A 83 1.06 -8.60 -33.73
C PRO A 83 0.64 -7.26 -33.11
N ASP A 84 1.47 -6.23 -33.28
CA ASP A 84 1.30 -4.91 -32.67
C ASP A 84 -0.07 -4.25 -32.98
N SER A 85 -0.68 -4.58 -34.12
CA SER A 85 -1.98 -4.05 -34.56
C SER A 85 -3.18 -4.50 -33.71
N GLU A 86 -3.04 -5.59 -32.96
CA GLU A 86 -4.12 -6.08 -32.11
C GLU A 86 -4.15 -5.34 -30.75
N TYR A 87 -3.04 -4.73 -30.36
CA TYR A 87 -2.95 -3.98 -29.13
C TYR A 87 -3.44 -2.54 -29.32
N PRO A 88 -4.16 -1.97 -28.34
CA PRO A 88 -4.62 -0.59 -28.42
C PRO A 88 -3.47 0.42 -28.51
N ASP A 89 -3.69 1.51 -29.26
CA ASP A 89 -2.68 2.55 -29.50
C ASP A 89 -2.12 3.20 -28.22
N TRP A 90 -2.91 3.26 -27.14
CA TRP A 90 -2.47 3.86 -25.88
C TRP A 90 -1.29 3.13 -25.25
N LEU A 91 -1.10 1.83 -25.55
CA LEU A 91 0.02 1.03 -25.03
C LEU A 91 1.36 1.61 -25.47
N TRP A 92 1.44 2.08 -26.71
CA TRP A 92 2.64 2.64 -27.31
C TRP A 92 2.90 4.09 -26.89
N ASN A 93 1.91 4.74 -26.29
CA ASN A 93 2.01 6.11 -25.76
C ASN A 93 2.40 6.17 -24.28
N VAL A 94 2.63 5.02 -23.63
CA VAL A 94 3.03 4.96 -22.22
C VAL A 94 4.49 5.40 -22.06
N TYR A 95 4.75 6.29 -21.10
CA TYR A 95 6.09 6.74 -20.80
C TYR A 95 6.89 5.67 -20.04
N THR A 96 7.88 5.06 -20.70
CA THR A 96 8.78 4.03 -20.12
C THR A 96 10.11 4.60 -19.60
N GLY A 97 10.30 5.91 -19.70
CA GLY A 97 11.54 6.58 -19.31
C GLY A 97 11.71 6.74 -17.79
N PRO A 98 12.80 7.42 -17.36
CA PRO A 98 13.01 7.75 -15.96
C PRO A 98 11.90 8.66 -15.44
N VAL A 99 11.51 8.49 -14.18
CA VAL A 99 10.43 9.28 -13.56
C VAL A 99 10.63 10.79 -13.82
N LYS A 100 9.64 11.41 -14.48
CA LYS A 100 9.65 12.85 -14.80
C LYS A 100 9.78 13.69 -13.52
N GLN A 101 10.47 14.81 -13.64
CA GLN A 101 10.66 15.75 -12.54
C GLN A 101 9.44 16.65 -12.40
N LEU A 102 9.38 17.40 -11.28
CA LEU A 102 8.24 18.29 -11.01
C LEU A 102 8.09 19.39 -12.08
N GLU A 103 9.22 19.82 -12.66
CA GLU A 103 9.30 20.88 -13.67
C GLU A 103 8.72 20.45 -15.03
N ASP A 104 8.68 19.15 -15.32
CA ASP A 104 8.18 18.61 -16.59
C ASP A 104 6.65 18.59 -16.66
N TYR A 105 5.96 18.73 -15.52
CA TYR A 105 4.50 18.65 -15.45
C TYR A 105 3.86 20.04 -15.46
N GLU A 106 2.70 20.13 -16.10
CA GLU A 106 1.89 21.35 -16.10
C GLU A 106 1.42 21.70 -14.66
N PRO A 107 1.63 22.95 -14.20
CA PRO A 107 1.15 23.40 -12.90
C PRO A 107 -0.37 23.22 -12.76
N GLY A 108 -0.81 22.49 -11.74
CA GLY A 108 -2.23 22.27 -11.45
C GLY A 108 -2.81 20.98 -12.05
N SER A 109 -2.07 20.26 -12.89
CA SER A 109 -2.42 18.89 -13.27
C SER A 109 -2.47 17.98 -12.03
N LYS A 110 -3.31 16.94 -12.07
CA LYS A 110 -3.42 15.94 -11.00
C LYS A 110 -2.06 15.28 -10.72
N GLU A 111 -1.31 14.96 -11.76
CA GLU A 111 0.00 14.31 -11.68
C GLU A 111 1.04 15.20 -10.99
N TYR A 112 1.04 16.50 -11.34
CA TYR A 112 1.87 17.52 -10.70
C TYR A 112 1.60 17.59 -9.19
N LEU A 113 0.33 17.62 -8.80
CA LEU A 113 -0.08 17.71 -7.40
C LEU A 113 0.28 16.46 -6.58
N GLU A 114 0.14 15.28 -7.15
CA GLU A 114 0.54 14.02 -6.52
C GLU A 114 2.06 13.96 -6.31
N LEU A 115 2.83 14.38 -7.30
CA LEU A 115 4.28 14.46 -7.21
C LEU A 115 4.73 15.47 -6.14
N LEU A 116 4.11 16.66 -6.10
CA LEU A 116 4.37 17.68 -5.10
C LEU A 116 4.11 17.17 -3.68
N LYS A 117 2.99 16.47 -3.46
CA LYS A 117 2.69 15.82 -2.17
C LYS A 117 3.78 14.83 -1.78
N ARG A 118 4.21 13.97 -2.71
CA ARG A 118 5.29 12.99 -2.47
C ARG A 118 6.61 13.66 -2.10
N ILE A 119 6.97 14.75 -2.79
CA ILE A 119 8.16 15.55 -2.49
C ILE A 119 8.06 16.19 -1.10
N ASN A 120 6.90 16.77 -0.77
CA ASN A 120 6.68 17.41 0.52
C ASN A 120 6.78 16.40 1.68
N ILE A 121 6.17 15.22 1.54
CA ILE A 121 6.27 14.14 2.53
C ILE A 121 7.73 13.75 2.73
N ARG A 122 8.48 13.52 1.64
CA ARG A 122 9.90 13.14 1.72
C ARG A 122 10.73 14.22 2.40
N LYS A 123 10.50 15.50 2.08
CA LYS A 123 11.15 16.64 2.74
C LYS A 123 10.85 16.67 4.23
N ASN A 124 9.58 16.54 4.62
CA ASN A 124 9.18 16.55 6.03
C ASN A 124 9.78 15.39 6.82
N LEU A 125 9.79 14.18 6.25
CA LEU A 125 10.43 13.02 6.87
C LEU A 125 11.94 13.25 7.06
N LYS A 126 12.61 13.89 6.08
CA LYS A 126 14.02 14.24 6.19
C LYS A 126 14.27 15.27 7.30
N LEU A 127 13.42 16.29 7.42
CA LEU A 127 13.52 17.30 8.48
C LEU A 127 13.30 16.70 9.88
N ILE A 128 12.33 15.80 10.02
CA ILE A 128 12.07 15.07 11.28
C ILE A 128 13.28 14.19 11.65
N ALA A 129 13.90 13.54 10.66
CA ALA A 129 15.09 12.73 10.89
C ALA A 129 16.31 13.59 11.30
N MET A 130 16.43 14.80 10.75
CA MET A 130 17.51 15.74 11.08
C MET A 130 17.34 16.38 12.46
N ASN A 131 16.10 16.67 12.86
CA ASN A 131 15.77 17.26 14.16
C ASN A 131 14.97 16.26 15.02
N PRO A 132 15.62 15.21 15.57
CA PRO A 132 14.93 14.21 16.37
C PRO A 132 14.35 14.87 17.63
N ILE A 133 13.04 14.75 17.79
CA ILE A 133 12.33 15.22 18.98
C ILE A 133 12.76 14.33 20.14
N LYS A 134 13.48 14.90 21.12
CA LYS A 134 13.79 14.19 22.37
C LYS A 134 12.49 14.04 23.17
N PRO A 135 12.17 12.83 23.66
CA PRO A 135 11.07 12.68 24.61
C PRO A 135 11.39 13.49 25.87
N GLN A 136 10.38 14.20 26.38
CA GLN A 136 10.41 14.92 27.65
C GLN A 136 10.30 13.95 28.82
#